data_AF-W6KTX6-F1
#
_entry.id   AF-W6KTX6-F1
#
_cell.length_a   1.000
_cell.length_b   1.000
_cell.length_c   1.000
_cell.angle_alpha   90.00
_cell.angle_beta   90.00
_cell.angle_gamma   90.00
#
_symmetry.space_group_name_H-M   'P 1'
#
loop_
_entity.id
_entity.type
_entity.pdbx_description
1 polymer ?
#
loop_
_entity_poly.entity_id
_entity_poly.type
_entity_poly.pdbx_seq_one_letter_code
_entity_poly.pdbx_strand_id
1 'polypeptide(L)'
;MLHALKTSWLRRQKRSEGSVEGETTPSPDSTGAVRPQPYVVSFKLETDEAEMRVKSVKNLHKYQSDAVVGNLLHNYREKVWIYTHDGDDHHPLCVEKSPGKTIESYLCDFFIAKALEN
;
A
#
# COMPACT_ATOMS: atom_id res chain seq x y z
N MET A 1 4.52 -19.78 -1.38
CA MET A 1 3.83 -18.56 -0.88
C MET A 1 3.66 -17.47 -1.94
N LEU A 2 4.72 -17.10 -2.67
CA LEU A 2 4.68 -16.08 -3.74
C LEU A 2 3.68 -16.36 -4.88
N HIS A 3 3.42 -17.64 -5.17
CA HIS A 3 2.47 -18.06 -6.21
C HIS A 3 1.01 -17.82 -5.81
N ALA A 4 0.67 -17.95 -4.53
CA ALA A 4 -0.70 -17.80 -4.02
C ALA A 4 -1.19 -16.34 -4.00
N LEU A 5 -0.26 -15.40 -3.82
CA LEU A 5 -0.55 -13.97 -3.89
C LEU A 5 -0.78 -13.51 -5.35
N LYS A 6 -0.07 -14.10 -6.31
CA LYS A 6 -0.27 -13.83 -7.75
C LYS A 6 -1.64 -14.31 -8.25
N THR A 7 -2.09 -15.50 -7.85
CA THR A 7 -3.39 -16.04 -8.27
C THR A 7 -4.57 -15.30 -7.65
N SER A 8 -4.48 -14.86 -6.40
CA SER A 8 -5.53 -14.06 -5.76
C SER A 8 -5.66 -12.67 -6.40
N TRP A 9 -4.55 -12.10 -6.87
CA TRP A 9 -4.53 -10.81 -7.56
C TRP A 9 -5.12 -10.89 -8.99
N LEU A 10 -4.75 -11.92 -9.76
CA LEU A 10 -5.28 -12.13 -11.12
C LEU A 10 -6.79 -12.38 -11.13
N ARG A 11 -7.33 -12.98 -10.07
CA ARG A 11 -8.78 -13.22 -9.91
C ARG A 11 -9.57 -11.92 -9.63
N ARG A 12 -8.92 -10.86 -9.14
CA ARG A 12 -9.55 -9.55 -8.89
C ARG A 12 -9.64 -8.70 -10.16
N GLN A 13 -8.65 -8.75 -11.04
CA GLN A 13 -8.68 -8.07 -12.35
C GLN A 13 -9.74 -8.62 -13.30
N LYS A 14 -9.99 -9.94 -13.28
CA LYS A 14 -10.97 -10.55 -14.20
C LYS A 14 -12.43 -10.31 -13.84
N ARG A 15 -12.71 -9.68 -12.69
CA ARG A 15 -14.08 -9.40 -12.22
C ARG A 15 -14.58 -8.00 -12.65
N SER A 16 -13.73 -7.14 -13.20
CA SER A 16 -14.12 -5.78 -13.63
C SER A 16 -14.53 -5.66 -15.11
N GLU A 17 -14.58 -6.75 -15.87
CA GLU A 17 -14.98 -6.74 -17.31
C GLU A 17 -16.13 -7.71 -17.63
N GLY A 18 -16.95 -8.06 -16.64
CA GLY A 18 -18.17 -8.85 -16.84
C GLY A 18 -19.40 -8.00 -16.54
N SER A 19 -19.95 -7.36 -17.56
CA SER A 19 -21.29 -6.76 -17.46
C SER A 19 -22.31 -7.90 -17.31
N VAL A 20 -22.97 -7.97 -16.15
CA VAL A 20 -24.14 -8.82 -15.93
C VAL A 20 -25.22 -7.89 -15.40
N GLU A 21 -26.19 -7.56 -16.25
CA GLU A 21 -27.46 -6.97 -15.83
C GLU A 21 -28.20 -8.04 -15.02
N GLY A 22 -28.07 -7.96 -13.70
CA GLY A 22 -28.84 -8.72 -12.73
C GLY A 22 -29.68 -7.75 -11.92
N GLU A 23 -30.94 -7.57 -12.31
CA GLU A 23 -31.93 -6.82 -11.55
C GLU A 23 -32.06 -7.46 -10.17
N THR A 24 -31.53 -6.76 -9.16
CA THR A 24 -31.52 -7.21 -7.77
C THR A 24 -32.46 -6.31 -6.98
N THR A 25 -33.60 -6.87 -6.60
CA THR A 25 -34.52 -6.25 -5.64
C THR A 25 -33.78 -5.97 -4.33
N PRO A 26 -33.83 -4.75 -3.76
CA PRO A 26 -33.09 -4.44 -2.55
C PRO A 26 -33.74 -5.11 -1.34
N SER A 27 -32.98 -5.99 -0.69
CA SER A 27 -33.31 -6.50 0.65
C SER A 27 -33.15 -5.37 1.69
N PRO A 28 -33.99 -5.33 2.75
CA PRO A 28 -34.01 -4.24 3.72
C PRO A 28 -32.92 -4.45 4.77
N ASP A 29 -31.67 -4.19 4.41
CA ASP A 29 -30.64 -3.84 5.39
C ASP A 29 -29.95 -2.55 4.91
N SER A 30 -30.79 -1.50 4.83
CA SER A 30 -30.45 -0.17 4.33
C SER A 30 -30.01 0.77 5.44
N THR A 31 -29.08 0.36 6.30
CA THR A 31 -28.17 1.35 6.87
C THR A 31 -27.10 1.59 5.82
N GLY A 32 -27.25 2.67 5.04
CA GLY A 32 -26.28 3.17 4.06
C GLY A 32 -25.00 3.66 4.72
N ALA A 33 -24.38 2.83 5.57
CA ALA A 33 -23.09 3.10 6.15
C ALA A 33 -22.07 3.12 5.02
N VAL A 34 -21.61 4.31 4.68
CA VAL A 34 -20.43 4.52 3.84
C VAL A 34 -19.29 3.74 4.51
N ARG A 35 -18.86 2.65 3.87
CA ARG A 35 -17.67 1.95 4.33
C ARG A 35 -16.47 2.83 3.96
N PRO A 36 -15.61 3.19 4.93
CA PRO A 36 -14.41 3.97 4.60
C PRO A 36 -13.59 3.18 3.59
N GLN A 37 -13.06 3.89 2.59
CA GLN A 37 -12.15 3.30 1.63
C GLN A 37 -10.87 2.90 2.38
N PRO A 38 -10.32 1.69 2.16
CA PRO A 38 -9.14 1.24 2.87
C PRO A 38 -7.91 2.03 2.42
N TYR A 39 -7.05 2.41 3.37
CA TYR A 39 -5.72 2.93 3.08
C TYR A 39 -4.79 1.76 2.70
N VAL A 40 -4.29 1.76 1.46
CA VAL A 40 -3.51 0.68 0.84
C VAL A 40 -2.02 1.01 0.89
N VAL A 41 -1.29 0.27 1.72
CA VAL A 41 0.19 0.30 1.79
C VAL A 41 0.77 -0.95 1.14
N SER A 42 1.80 -0.77 0.31
CA SER A 42 2.58 -1.89 -0.24
C SER A 42 4.05 -1.79 0.12
N PHE A 43 4.77 -2.92 0.08
CA PHE A 43 6.19 -2.98 0.42
C PHE A 43 7.05 -3.33 -0.80
N LYS A 44 8.24 -2.74 -0.87
CA LYS A 44 9.23 -2.97 -1.91
C LYS A 44 10.60 -3.23 -1.29
N LEU A 45 11.07 -4.47 -1.44
CA LEU A 45 12.38 -4.92 -0.97
C LEU A 45 13.33 -5.09 -2.15
N GLU A 46 14.47 -4.41 -2.13
CA GLU A 46 15.53 -4.54 -3.15
C GLU A 46 16.92 -4.59 -2.48
N THR A 47 17.98 -4.76 -3.28
CA THR A 47 19.38 -4.73 -2.81
C THR A 47 20.15 -3.48 -3.23
N ASP A 48 19.57 -2.68 -4.11
CA ASP A 48 20.13 -1.43 -4.63
C ASP A 48 19.13 -0.28 -4.42
N GLU A 49 19.63 0.89 -4.01
CA GLU A 49 18.79 2.05 -3.67
C GLU A 49 18.13 2.67 -4.90
N ALA A 50 18.83 2.77 -6.03
CA ALA A 50 18.28 3.33 -7.25
C ALA A 50 17.16 2.44 -7.80
N GLU A 51 17.36 1.12 -7.81
CA GLU A 51 16.32 0.17 -8.19
C GLU A 51 15.12 0.22 -7.25
N MET A 52 15.35 0.28 -5.92
CA MET A 52 14.29 0.41 -4.92
C MET A 52 13.43 1.64 -5.20
N ARG A 53 14.05 2.79 -5.44
CA ARG A 53 13.34 4.03 -5.74
C ARG A 53 12.50 3.92 -7.00
N VAL A 54 13.12 3.53 -8.12
CA VAL A 54 12.43 3.40 -9.41
C VAL A 54 11.24 2.43 -9.31
N LYS A 55 11.43 1.28 -8.66
CA LYS A 55 10.38 0.27 -8.52
C LYS A 55 9.31 0.66 -7.50
N SER A 56 9.62 1.48 -6.49
CA SER A 56 8.65 1.97 -5.50
C SER A 56 7.72 2.99 -6.12
N VAL A 57 8.26 4.01 -6.81
CA VAL A 57 7.47 5.00 -7.54
C VAL A 57 6.61 4.32 -8.62
N LYS A 58 7.20 3.40 -9.40
CA LYS A 58 6.43 2.62 -10.37
C LYS A 58 5.29 1.82 -9.73
N ASN A 59 5.50 1.25 -8.55
CA ASN A 59 4.47 0.51 -7.84
C ASN A 59 3.34 1.42 -7.36
N LEU A 60 3.68 2.59 -6.80
CA LEU A 60 2.74 3.58 -6.30
C LEU A 60 1.70 3.91 -7.39
N HIS A 61 2.20 4.29 -8.57
CA HIS A 61 1.36 4.66 -9.72
C HIS A 61 0.66 3.48 -10.38
N LYS A 62 1.36 2.35 -10.57
CA LYS A 62 0.80 1.19 -11.28
C LYS A 62 -0.35 0.52 -10.52
N TYR A 63 -0.23 0.45 -9.19
CA TYR A 63 -1.20 -0.26 -8.35
C TYR A 63 -2.16 0.67 -7.62
N GLN A 64 -1.99 1.99 -7.78
CA GLN A 64 -2.78 3.01 -7.08
C GLN A 64 -2.81 2.75 -5.57
N SER A 65 -1.67 2.36 -5.02
CA SER A 65 -1.51 2.29 -3.57
C SER A 65 -1.46 3.72 -3.01
N ASP A 66 -2.03 3.95 -1.83
CA ASP A 66 -1.87 5.23 -1.14
C ASP A 66 -0.42 5.48 -0.73
N ALA A 67 0.30 4.40 -0.39
CA ALA A 67 1.72 4.45 -0.09
C ALA A 67 2.53 3.20 -0.51
N VAL A 68 3.83 3.38 -0.69
CA VAL A 68 4.82 2.32 -0.84
C VAL A 68 5.95 2.50 0.17
N VAL A 69 6.26 1.46 0.95
CA VAL A 69 7.44 1.40 1.82
C VAL A 69 8.55 0.68 1.07
N GLY A 70 9.59 1.41 0.69
CA GLY A 70 10.82 0.87 0.13
C GLY A 70 11.84 0.57 1.23
N ASN A 71 12.52 -0.58 1.14
CA ASN A 71 13.57 -0.97 2.07
C ASN A 71 14.66 -1.79 1.37
N LEU A 72 15.92 -1.69 1.83
CA LEU A 72 17.02 -2.51 1.29
C LEU A 72 17.24 -3.75 2.15
N LEU A 73 17.58 -4.86 1.51
CA LEU A 73 17.76 -6.16 2.17
C LEU A 73 18.78 -6.13 3.31
N HIS A 74 19.86 -5.37 3.15
CA HIS A 74 20.95 -5.33 4.11
C HIS A 74 20.68 -4.38 5.30
N ASN A 75 19.68 -3.50 5.23
CA ASN A 75 19.40 -2.52 6.30
C ASN A 75 17.91 -2.33 6.62
N TYR A 76 17.04 -3.25 6.22
CA TYR A 76 15.57 -3.11 6.36
C TYR A 76 15.07 -2.85 7.79
N ARG A 77 15.84 -3.27 8.81
CA ARG A 77 15.52 -3.03 10.23
C ARG A 77 15.93 -1.65 10.72
N GLU A 78 16.80 -0.97 9.96
CA GLU A 78 17.43 0.27 10.35
C GLU A 78 16.93 1.46 9.51
N LYS A 79 16.44 1.22 8.29
CA LYS A 79 16.07 2.29 7.37
C LYS A 79 14.99 1.88 6.38
N VAL A 80 14.03 2.78 6.16
CA VAL A 80 12.99 2.66 5.12
C VAL A 80 12.71 4.02 4.47
N TRP A 81 12.16 3.98 3.27
CA TRP A 81 11.68 5.13 2.52
C TRP A 81 10.19 4.99 2.27
N ILE A 82 9.42 6.02 2.57
CA ILE A 82 7.97 6.05 2.39
C ILE A 82 7.66 6.98 1.22
N TYR A 83 7.03 6.41 0.20
CA TYR A 83 6.51 7.11 -0.98
C TYR A 83 5.00 7.20 -0.83
N THR A 84 4.42 8.39 -0.99
CA THR A 84 2.98 8.64 -0.87
C THR A 84 2.46 9.34 -2.11
N HIS A 85 1.19 9.10 -2.47
CA HIS A 85 0.59 9.66 -3.69
C HIS A 85 0.41 11.20 -3.60
N ASP A 86 0.31 11.75 -2.39
CA ASP A 86 0.21 13.18 -2.10
C ASP A 86 1.58 13.86 -1.94
N GLY A 87 2.68 13.09 -2.00
CA GLY A 87 4.03 13.56 -1.77
C GLY A 87 4.82 13.81 -3.06
N ASP A 88 6.04 14.30 -2.89
CA ASP A 88 7.00 14.39 -3.98
C ASP A 88 7.74 13.04 -4.14
N ASP A 89 7.50 12.35 -5.25
CA ASP A 89 8.19 11.12 -5.64
C ASP A 89 9.72 11.26 -5.61
N HIS A 90 10.23 12.49 -5.76
CA HIS A 90 11.65 12.75 -5.71
C HIS A 90 12.24 12.86 -4.30
N HIS A 91 11.39 13.09 -3.31
CA HIS A 91 11.75 13.33 -1.92
C HIS A 91 10.91 12.46 -0.97
N PRO A 92 11.07 11.12 -1.01
CA PRO A 92 10.37 10.23 -0.10
C PRO A 92 10.75 10.51 1.36
N LEU A 93 9.82 10.24 2.28
CA LEU A 93 10.09 10.32 3.71
C LEU A 93 11.06 9.21 4.11
N CYS A 94 12.28 9.60 4.45
CA CYS A 94 13.33 8.71 4.90
C CYS A 94 13.22 8.52 6.42
N VAL A 95 13.00 7.29 6.86
CA VAL A 95 12.86 6.93 8.27
C VAL A 95 14.04 6.06 8.67
N GLU A 96 14.77 6.52 9.66
CA GLU A 96 15.86 5.77 10.28
C GLU A 96 15.46 5.33 11.69
N LYS A 97 15.91 4.15 12.09
CA LYS A 97 15.62 3.58 13.40
C LYS A 97 16.24 4.43 14.50
N SER A 98 15.42 4.82 15.47
CA SER A 98 15.87 5.53 16.66
C SER A 98 16.09 4.56 17.84
N PRO A 99 16.96 4.89 18.81
CA PRO A 99 17.14 4.07 20.00
C PRO A 99 15.82 3.85 20.73
N GLY A 100 15.50 2.59 21.05
CA GLY A 100 14.29 2.22 21.79
C GLY A 100 12.99 2.19 20.97
N LYS A 101 13.04 2.49 19.66
CA LYS A 101 11.88 2.39 18.75
C LYS A 101 12.19 1.47 17.58
N THR A 102 11.24 0.65 17.16
CA THR A 102 11.40 -0.18 15.96
C THR A 102 10.86 0.55 14.73
N ILE A 103 11.35 0.19 13.54
CA ILE A 103 10.80 0.72 12.28
C ILE A 103 9.30 0.40 12.18
N GLU A 104 8.88 -0.80 12.56
CA GLU A 104 7.48 -1.22 12.51
C GLU A 104 6.61 -0.33 13.40
N SER A 105 7.07 0.01 14.61
CA SER A 105 6.32 0.92 15.48
C SER A 105 6.15 2.31 14.87
N TYR A 106 7.17 2.83 14.17
CA TYR A 106 7.04 4.08 13.43
C TYR A 106 6.02 3.96 12.28
N LEU A 107 6.11 2.90 11.48
CA LEU A 107 5.20 2.68 10.36
C LEU A 107 3.74 2.55 10.82
N CYS A 108 3.51 1.86 11.94
CA CYS A 108 2.18 1.78 12.55
C CYS A 108 1.66 3.17 12.93
N ASP A 109 2.42 3.96 13.69
CA ASP A 109 2.01 5.30 14.09
C ASP A 109 1.68 6.17 12.87
N PHE A 110 2.56 6.15 11.85
CA PHE A 110 2.41 6.93 10.64
C PHE A 110 1.17 6.54 9.82
N PHE A 111 1.00 5.24 9.51
CA PHE A 111 -0.10 4.80 8.65
C PHE A 111 -1.44 4.74 9.36
N ILE A 112 -1.48 4.52 10.68
CA ILE A 112 -2.72 4.63 11.45
C ILE A 112 -3.23 6.07 11.42
N ALA A 113 -2.35 7.05 11.64
CA ALA A 113 -2.73 8.46 11.55
C ALA A 113 -3.28 8.79 10.14
N LYS A 114 -2.58 8.37 9.08
CA LYS A 114 -3.00 8.59 7.70
C LYS A 114 -4.33 7.92 7.35
N ALA A 115 -4.56 6.70 7.83
CA ALA A 115 -5.81 5.99 7.57
C ALA A 115 -7.03 6.61 8.27
N LEU A 116 -6.82 7.39 9.33
CA LEU A 116 -7.89 8.10 10.05
C LEU A 116 -8.21 9.48 9.47
N GLU A 117 -7.35 10.03 8.60
CA GLU A 117 -7.58 11.28 7.88
C GLU A 117 -8.56 11.13 6.68
N ASN A 118 -8.84 9.88 6.26
CA ASN A 118 -9.64 9.53 5.07
C ASN A 118 -11.09 9.15 5.36
#